data_AF-A0ABD6P7T2-F1
#
_entry.id   AF-A0ABD6P7T2-F1
#
_cell.length_a   1.000
_cell.length_b   1.000
_cell.length_c   1.000
_cell.angle_alpha   90.00
_cell.angle_beta   90.00
_cell.angle_gamma   90.00
#
_symmetry.space_group_name_H-M   'P 1'
#
loop_
_entity.id
_entity.type
_entity.pdbx_description
1 polymer ?
#
loop_
_entity_poly.entity_id
_entity_poly.type
_entity_poly.pdbx_seq_one_letter_code
_entity_poly.pdbx_strand_id
1 'polypeptide(L)'
;MPVTIDPRRHDAVLLDAAVKPPPTLARELREAGVGTGVFESREELAAAAERLAVRPGRCVVITADEASLKAARDGGFALVVTDAGEVAVRAGDRRMSQLPDAAQALGLLADRTPAVFYDFDGTLSDIVDDPDAARPVDGAVAALRNLAARCPVAVLSGRDLADVTTRLGVPGIWYAGSHGFELTAPDGTHHQNGDAAAAIPVLAQAAAELRDRLGSIRGVVVEHKRFGVAVHYRNAARDRVGEVAAAVRAAGRRDELRVTTGREVIELRPDIDWDKGKTLRWVMDHLREAGADPLLPVYLGDDITDEDAFDAIAHDGIPILVRHNEDGDRATAARFAVDSPALVAEFTARLARRLRGARGD
;
A
#
# COMPACT_ATOMS: atom_id res chain seq x y z
N MET A 1 -9.59 19.20 -7.06
CA MET A 1 -10.31 17.91 -7.13
C MET A 1 -10.95 17.68 -5.79
N PRO A 2 -12.19 17.16 -5.71
CA PRO A 2 -12.80 16.85 -4.42
C PRO A 2 -11.92 15.87 -3.65
N VAL A 3 -11.81 16.09 -2.35
CA VAL A 3 -11.04 15.21 -1.46
C VAL A 3 -11.92 14.01 -1.13
N THR A 4 -11.43 12.80 -1.35
CA THR A 4 -12.20 11.59 -1.07
C THR A 4 -11.86 11.00 0.30
N ILE A 5 -12.86 10.88 1.16
CA ILE A 5 -12.80 10.05 2.36
C ILE A 5 -13.01 8.60 1.94
N ASP A 6 -11.91 7.88 1.91
CA ASP A 6 -11.86 6.46 1.62
C ASP A 6 -11.99 5.63 2.92
N PRO A 7 -13.06 4.82 3.13
CA PRO A 7 -13.24 4.01 4.33
C PRO A 7 -12.17 2.91 4.49
N ARG A 8 -11.40 2.64 3.44
CA ARG A 8 -10.26 1.72 3.49
C ARG A 8 -9.06 2.39 4.16
N ARG A 9 -8.91 3.71 4.02
CA ARG A 9 -7.80 4.53 4.58
C ARG A 9 -8.18 5.29 5.84
N HIS A 10 -9.47 5.54 6.05
CA HIS A 10 -9.99 6.40 7.11
C HIS A 10 -11.08 5.71 7.93
N ASP A 11 -10.86 5.61 9.24
CA ASP A 11 -11.81 5.00 10.18
C ASP A 11 -12.75 6.03 10.82
N ALA A 12 -12.34 7.31 10.88
CA ALA A 12 -13.15 8.37 11.45
C ALA A 12 -12.92 9.76 10.83
N VAL A 13 -13.91 10.64 11.00
CA VAL A 13 -13.85 12.06 10.67
C VAL A 13 -14.12 12.91 11.92
N LEU A 14 -13.20 13.80 12.25
CA LEU A 14 -13.37 14.85 13.24
C LEU A 14 -13.77 16.15 12.54
N LEU A 15 -14.96 16.63 12.85
CA LEU A 15 -15.50 17.89 12.37
C LEU A 15 -15.26 18.98 13.42
N ASP A 16 -14.68 20.08 13.00
CA ASP A 16 -14.66 21.30 13.80
C ASP A 16 -16.10 21.76 14.05
N ALA A 17 -16.45 22.06 15.31
CA ALA A 17 -17.78 22.52 15.69
C ALA A 17 -18.23 23.80 14.94
N ALA A 18 -17.27 24.61 14.46
CA ALA A 18 -17.53 25.79 13.66
C ALA A 18 -17.86 25.49 12.18
N VAL A 19 -17.53 24.29 11.69
CA VAL A 19 -17.77 23.88 10.30
C VAL A 19 -19.16 23.29 10.14
N LYS A 20 -19.89 23.74 9.10
CA LYS A 20 -21.19 23.19 8.71
C LYS A 20 -21.00 22.26 7.50
N PRO A 21 -20.98 20.93 7.68
CA PRO A 21 -20.84 20.01 6.56
C PRO A 21 -22.12 19.95 5.71
N PRO A 22 -22.03 19.44 4.47
CA PRO A 22 -23.20 19.09 3.67
C PRO A 22 -24.15 18.15 4.45
N PRO A 23 -25.49 18.32 4.34
CA PRO A 23 -26.45 17.51 5.09
C PRO A 23 -26.33 15.99 4.86
N THR A 24 -25.79 15.59 3.70
CA THR A 24 -25.65 14.18 3.31
C THR A 24 -24.41 13.53 3.90
N LEU A 25 -23.37 14.30 4.27
CA LEU A 25 -22.05 13.77 4.65
C LEU A 25 -22.14 12.81 5.85
N ALA A 26 -22.90 13.17 6.88
CA ALA A 26 -23.06 12.32 8.07
C ALA A 26 -23.78 10.99 7.79
N ARG A 27 -24.65 10.96 6.77
CA ARG A 27 -25.31 9.73 6.32
C ARG A 27 -24.34 8.89 5.50
N GLU A 28 -23.63 9.52 4.56
CA GLU A 28 -22.65 8.85 3.68
C GLU A 28 -21.51 8.22 4.48
N LEU A 29 -20.94 8.92 5.46
CA LEU A 29 -19.91 8.38 6.35
C LEU A 29 -20.42 7.17 7.13
N ARG A 30 -21.65 7.22 7.64
CA ARG A 30 -22.27 6.11 8.36
C ARG A 30 -22.50 4.90 7.47
N GLU A 31 -22.97 5.11 6.24
CA GLU A 31 -23.16 4.05 5.25
C GLU A 31 -21.83 3.40 4.84
N ALA A 32 -20.75 4.20 4.77
CA ALA A 32 -19.39 3.70 4.56
C ALA A 32 -18.77 3.04 5.82
N GLY A 33 -19.42 3.18 6.99
CA GLY A 33 -18.93 2.68 8.28
C GLY A 33 -17.74 3.46 8.83
N VAL A 34 -17.65 4.75 8.51
CA VAL A 34 -16.67 5.71 9.04
C VAL A 34 -17.27 6.43 10.24
N GLY A 35 -16.57 6.41 11.37
CA GLY A 35 -17.00 7.09 12.59
C GLY A 35 -16.98 8.61 12.45
N THR A 36 -17.79 9.31 13.25
CA THR A 36 -17.80 10.77 13.28
C THR A 36 -17.65 11.30 14.69
N GLY A 37 -16.88 12.37 14.83
CA GLY A 37 -16.71 13.10 16.09
C GLY A 37 -16.63 14.60 15.85
N VAL A 38 -16.72 15.36 16.93
CA VAL A 38 -16.62 16.83 16.90
C VAL A 38 -15.55 17.28 17.89
N PHE A 39 -14.89 18.39 17.57
CA PHE A 39 -13.94 19.07 18.45
C PHE A 39 -14.16 20.59 18.43
N GLU A 40 -13.80 21.26 19.52
CA GLU A 40 -14.00 22.72 19.67
C GLU A 40 -12.71 23.53 19.61
N SER A 41 -11.56 22.88 19.83
CA SER A 41 -10.24 23.52 19.79
C SER A 41 -9.14 22.56 19.37
N ARG A 42 -8.01 23.11 18.90
CA ARG A 42 -6.84 22.33 18.46
C ARG A 42 -6.28 21.44 19.57
N GLU A 43 -6.39 21.84 20.83
CA GLU A 43 -5.92 21.08 22.00
C GLU A 43 -6.74 19.79 22.20
N GLU A 44 -7.98 19.74 21.70
CA GLU A 44 -8.87 18.57 21.83
C GLU A 44 -8.70 17.53 20.73
N LEU A 45 -8.02 17.84 19.61
CA LEU A 45 -7.93 16.95 18.44
C LEU A 45 -7.51 15.52 18.80
N ALA A 46 -6.42 15.38 19.57
CA ALA A 46 -5.91 14.07 19.97
C ALA A 46 -6.92 13.33 20.88
N ALA A 47 -7.50 14.01 21.85
CA ALA A 47 -8.50 13.44 22.75
C ALA A 47 -9.80 13.07 22.01
N ALA A 48 -10.19 13.84 21.01
CA ALA A 48 -11.37 13.56 20.19
C ALA A 48 -11.17 12.31 19.33
N ALA A 49 -9.98 12.10 18.76
CA ALA A 49 -9.64 10.87 18.06
C ALA A 49 -9.61 9.65 19.01
N GLU A 50 -9.04 9.83 20.21
CA GLU A 50 -8.99 8.80 21.25
C GLU A 50 -10.38 8.35 21.71
N ARG A 51 -11.34 9.29 21.86
CA ARG A 51 -12.75 8.97 22.17
C ARG A 51 -13.41 8.07 21.11
N LEU A 52 -12.97 8.15 19.86
CA LEU A 52 -13.42 7.28 18.77
C LEU A 52 -12.61 5.98 18.68
N ALA A 53 -11.61 5.79 19.54
CA ALA A 53 -10.63 4.71 19.47
C ALA A 53 -9.91 4.63 18.10
N VAL A 54 -9.71 5.78 17.45
CA VAL A 54 -9.05 5.88 16.14
C VAL A 54 -7.70 6.57 16.27
N ARG A 55 -6.67 6.00 15.63
CA ARG A 55 -5.33 6.59 15.56
C ARG A 55 -5.34 7.80 14.61
N PRO A 56 -4.56 8.87 14.86
CA PRO A 56 -4.50 10.04 13.97
C PRO A 56 -4.27 9.68 12.50
N GLY A 57 -3.33 8.77 12.20
CA GLY A 57 -3.04 8.32 10.83
C GLY A 57 -4.16 7.55 10.12
N ARG A 58 -5.32 7.36 10.77
CA ARG A 58 -6.55 6.79 10.23
C ARG A 58 -7.75 7.75 10.36
N CYS A 59 -7.52 8.97 10.79
CA CYS A 59 -8.57 9.94 11.10
C CYS A 59 -8.44 11.17 10.19
N VAL A 60 -9.58 11.59 9.63
CA VAL A 60 -9.71 12.82 8.84
C VAL A 60 -10.09 13.97 9.77
N VAL A 61 -9.47 15.14 9.59
CA VAL A 61 -9.87 16.37 10.28
C VAL A 61 -10.43 17.36 9.27
N ILE A 62 -11.61 17.91 9.54
CA ILE A 62 -12.24 18.95 8.73
C ILE A 62 -12.34 20.22 9.57
N THR A 63 -11.57 21.25 9.20
CA THR A 63 -11.53 22.53 9.93
C THR A 63 -11.09 23.67 9.02
N ALA A 64 -11.70 24.84 9.20
CA ALA A 64 -11.28 26.08 8.54
C ALA A 64 -10.28 26.90 9.37
N ASP A 65 -10.03 26.51 10.63
CA ASP A 65 -9.11 27.21 11.52
C ASP A 65 -7.65 26.85 11.23
N GLU A 66 -6.82 27.85 10.94
CA GLU A 66 -5.41 27.65 10.59
C GLU A 66 -4.60 26.98 11.71
N ALA A 67 -4.91 27.29 12.97
CA ALA A 67 -4.21 26.72 14.10
C ALA A 67 -4.50 25.21 14.25
N SER A 68 -5.76 24.83 14.04
CA SER A 68 -6.25 23.45 14.05
C SER A 68 -5.75 22.67 12.83
N LEU A 69 -5.69 23.28 11.65
CA LEU A 69 -5.06 22.69 10.46
C LEU A 69 -3.60 22.31 10.74
N LYS A 70 -2.84 23.25 11.31
CA LYS A 70 -1.44 23.02 11.67
C LYS A 70 -1.32 21.92 12.72
N ALA A 71 -2.13 21.97 13.78
CA ALA A 71 -2.11 20.97 14.84
C ALA A 71 -2.47 19.56 14.33
N ALA A 72 -3.47 19.43 13.45
CA ALA A 72 -3.84 18.16 12.84
C ALA A 72 -2.71 17.59 11.96
N ARG A 73 -2.07 18.44 11.14
CA ARG A 73 -0.90 18.02 10.33
C ARG A 73 0.27 17.60 11.21
N ASP A 74 0.58 18.38 12.25
CA ASP A 74 1.67 18.07 13.16
C ASP A 74 1.41 16.78 13.96
N GLY A 75 0.15 16.57 14.36
CA GLY A 75 -0.35 15.37 15.04
C GLY A 75 -0.43 14.12 14.15
N GLY A 76 -0.14 14.24 12.86
CA GLY A 76 -0.10 13.10 11.93
C GLY A 76 -1.48 12.55 11.59
N PHE A 77 -2.50 13.41 11.54
CA PHE A 77 -3.81 13.02 11.03
C PHE A 77 -3.73 12.62 9.55
N ALA A 78 -4.47 11.59 9.16
CA ALA A 78 -4.38 10.95 7.84
C ALA A 78 -4.63 11.95 6.70
N LEU A 79 -5.63 12.80 6.90
CA LEU A 79 -6.11 13.75 5.92
C LEU A 79 -6.65 14.97 6.66
N VAL A 80 -6.29 16.17 6.19
CA VAL A 80 -6.72 17.43 6.80
C VAL A 80 -7.32 18.31 5.72
N VAL A 81 -8.62 18.59 5.84
CA VAL A 81 -9.44 19.26 4.82
C VAL A 81 -9.97 20.57 5.36
N THR A 82 -9.93 21.61 4.54
CA THR A 82 -10.40 22.96 4.89
C THR A 82 -11.87 23.20 4.62
N ASP A 83 -12.40 22.54 3.59
CA ASP A 83 -13.79 22.71 3.15
C ASP A 83 -14.53 21.37 3.14
N ALA A 84 -15.59 21.27 3.95
CA ALA A 84 -16.46 20.10 3.99
C ALA A 84 -17.29 19.91 2.71
N GLY A 85 -17.52 20.97 1.93
CA GLY A 85 -18.27 20.95 0.68
C GLY A 85 -17.52 20.29 -0.49
N GLU A 86 -16.20 20.20 -0.39
CA GLU A 86 -15.35 19.55 -1.40
C GLU A 86 -15.08 18.07 -1.06
N VAL A 87 -15.72 17.53 -0.02
CA VAL A 87 -15.51 16.17 0.44
C VAL A 87 -16.50 15.22 -0.24
N ALA A 88 -15.97 14.17 -0.84
CA ALA A 88 -16.74 13.01 -1.28
C ALA A 88 -16.44 11.81 -0.38
N VAL A 89 -17.41 10.92 -0.17
CA VAL A 89 -17.20 9.65 0.55
C VAL A 89 -17.20 8.51 -0.45
N ARG A 90 -16.17 7.67 -0.44
CA ARG A 90 -16.13 6.47 -1.27
C ARG A 90 -17.17 5.46 -0.78
N ALA A 91 -17.89 4.87 -1.72
CA ALA A 91 -18.96 3.90 -1.46
C ALA A 91 -18.91 2.73 -2.44
N GLY A 92 -19.59 1.63 -2.11
CA GLY A 92 -19.74 0.46 -2.97
C GLY A 92 -18.78 -0.69 -2.69
N ASP A 93 -17.71 -0.44 -1.93
CA ASP A 93 -16.79 -1.49 -1.49
C ASP A 93 -17.49 -2.45 -0.52
N ARG A 94 -17.17 -3.74 -0.62
CA ARG A 94 -17.69 -4.77 0.28
C ARG A 94 -16.73 -4.95 1.45
N ARG A 95 -17.26 -5.42 2.58
CA ARG A 95 -16.45 -5.83 3.72
C ARG A 95 -15.70 -7.11 3.36
N MET A 96 -14.46 -7.26 3.84
CA MET A 96 -13.63 -8.43 3.53
C MET A 96 -14.38 -9.73 3.82
N SER A 97 -15.09 -9.84 4.95
CA SER A 97 -15.89 -10.99 5.38
C SER A 97 -16.98 -11.42 4.40
N GLN A 98 -17.44 -10.50 3.54
CA GLN A 98 -18.52 -10.75 2.58
C GLN A 98 -18.01 -11.28 1.24
N LEU A 99 -16.70 -11.25 1.01
CA LEU A 99 -16.11 -11.68 -0.25
C LEU A 99 -16.18 -13.21 -0.41
N PRO A 100 -16.54 -13.70 -1.61
CA PRO A 100 -16.45 -15.11 -1.94
C PRO A 100 -14.99 -15.58 -1.98
N ASP A 101 -14.80 -16.88 -1.75
CA ASP A 101 -13.49 -17.54 -1.81
C ASP A 101 -12.88 -17.50 -3.23
N ALA A 102 -11.57 -17.28 -3.30
CA ALA A 102 -10.80 -17.18 -4.54
C ALA A 102 -10.86 -18.44 -5.42
N ALA A 103 -11.12 -19.63 -4.86
CA ALA A 103 -11.31 -20.84 -5.66
C ALA A 103 -12.47 -20.70 -6.66
N GLN A 104 -13.48 -19.86 -6.36
CA GLN A 104 -14.56 -19.56 -7.31
C GLN A 104 -14.04 -18.78 -8.53
N ALA A 105 -13.03 -17.93 -8.35
CA ALA A 105 -12.40 -17.18 -9.44
C ALA A 105 -11.66 -18.08 -10.43
N LEU A 106 -11.19 -19.27 -10.01
CA LEU A 106 -10.57 -20.25 -10.93
C LEU A 106 -11.53 -20.68 -12.05
N GLY A 107 -12.84 -20.66 -11.80
CA GLY A 107 -13.86 -20.93 -12.82
C GLY A 107 -13.89 -19.87 -13.92
N LEU A 108 -13.66 -18.60 -13.56
CA LEU A 108 -13.67 -17.46 -14.48
C LEU A 108 -12.41 -17.38 -15.37
N LEU A 109 -11.41 -18.21 -15.06
CA LEU A 109 -10.13 -18.30 -15.77
C LEU A 109 -10.11 -19.43 -16.82
N ALA A 110 -11.22 -20.14 -17.03
CA ALA A 110 -11.25 -21.31 -17.91
C ALA A 110 -10.91 -21.00 -19.37
N ASP A 111 -11.40 -19.88 -19.90
CA ASP A 111 -11.30 -19.54 -21.33
C ASP A 111 -10.39 -18.34 -21.63
N ARG A 112 -9.64 -17.87 -20.64
CA ARG A 112 -8.77 -16.68 -20.77
C ARG A 112 -7.38 -16.95 -20.24
N THR A 113 -6.37 -16.45 -20.96
CA THR A 113 -4.98 -16.48 -20.49
C THR A 113 -4.78 -15.37 -19.45
N PRO A 114 -4.40 -15.68 -18.20
CA PRO A 114 -4.17 -14.64 -17.21
C PRO A 114 -2.79 -14.01 -17.32
N ALA A 115 -2.61 -12.82 -16.76
CA ALA A 115 -1.34 -12.32 -16.23
C ALA A 115 -1.51 -12.19 -14.72
N VAL A 116 -0.67 -12.86 -13.93
CA VAL A 116 -0.89 -12.97 -12.49
C VAL A 116 0.13 -12.14 -11.73
N PHE A 117 -0.37 -11.27 -10.88
CA PHE A 117 0.37 -10.32 -10.09
C PHE A 117 0.20 -10.64 -8.61
N TYR A 118 1.28 -10.52 -7.86
CA TYR A 118 1.30 -10.80 -6.44
C TYR A 118 1.96 -9.64 -5.70
N ASP A 119 1.43 -9.27 -4.55
CA ASP A 119 2.26 -8.68 -3.50
C ASP A 119 3.21 -9.73 -2.90
N PHE A 120 4.23 -9.28 -2.16
CA PHE A 120 5.14 -10.16 -1.45
C PHE A 120 4.82 -10.32 0.05
N ASP A 121 4.87 -9.25 0.84
CA ASP A 121 4.82 -9.31 2.31
C ASP A 121 3.37 -9.38 2.78
N GLY A 122 2.94 -10.50 3.38
CA GLY A 122 1.52 -10.75 3.69
C GLY A 122 0.78 -11.50 2.57
N THR A 123 1.39 -11.68 1.41
CA THR A 123 0.78 -12.43 0.30
C THR A 123 1.55 -13.70 -0.07
N LEU A 124 2.83 -13.58 -0.42
CA LEU A 124 3.71 -14.72 -0.72
C LEU A 124 4.59 -15.11 0.47
N SER A 125 4.71 -14.21 1.45
CA SER A 125 5.39 -14.38 2.73
C SER A 125 4.40 -14.13 3.86
N ASP A 126 4.56 -14.79 5.00
CA ASP A 126 3.85 -14.40 6.21
C ASP A 126 4.30 -13.02 6.69
N ILE A 127 3.40 -12.33 7.41
CA ILE A 127 3.71 -11.09 8.12
C ILE A 127 4.59 -11.44 9.32
N VAL A 128 5.72 -10.75 9.43
CA VAL A 128 6.71 -10.95 10.50
C VAL A 128 7.11 -9.63 11.14
N ASP A 129 7.44 -9.66 12.44
CA ASP A 129 7.86 -8.46 13.19
C ASP A 129 9.20 -7.89 12.72
N ASP A 130 10.10 -8.78 12.27
CA ASP A 130 11.40 -8.44 11.70
C ASP A 130 11.32 -8.56 10.16
N PRO A 131 11.33 -7.43 9.42
CA PRO A 131 11.29 -7.45 7.95
C PRO A 131 12.40 -8.29 7.31
N ASP A 132 13.56 -8.44 7.96
CA ASP A 132 14.67 -9.23 7.44
C ASP A 132 14.43 -10.73 7.56
N ALA A 133 13.53 -11.14 8.47
CA ALA A 133 13.12 -12.53 8.65
C ALA A 133 12.05 -13.00 7.64
N ALA A 134 11.42 -12.10 6.87
CA ALA A 134 10.35 -12.47 5.92
C ALA A 134 10.84 -13.47 4.87
N ARG A 135 10.15 -14.59 4.71
CA ARG A 135 10.51 -15.64 3.74
C ARG A 135 9.25 -16.10 3.02
N PRO A 136 9.36 -16.49 1.74
CA PRO A 136 8.22 -17.07 1.03
C PRO A 136 7.68 -18.27 1.80
N VAL A 137 6.36 -18.38 1.90
CA VAL A 137 5.73 -19.53 2.56
C VAL A 137 6.01 -20.83 1.80
N ASP A 138 5.90 -21.95 2.52
CA ASP A 138 6.17 -23.27 1.96
C ASP A 138 5.38 -23.52 0.66
N GLY A 139 6.10 -23.91 -0.38
CA GLY A 139 5.53 -24.19 -1.70
C GLY A 139 5.29 -22.98 -2.60
N ALA A 140 5.34 -21.73 -2.10
CA ALA A 140 5.09 -20.52 -2.90
C ALA A 140 6.05 -20.42 -4.10
N VAL A 141 7.36 -20.56 -3.87
CA VAL A 141 8.40 -20.50 -4.93
C VAL A 141 8.18 -21.57 -5.99
N ALA A 142 7.83 -22.79 -5.59
CA ALA A 142 7.55 -23.89 -6.52
C ALA A 142 6.27 -23.64 -7.32
N ALA A 143 5.23 -23.09 -6.68
CA ALA A 143 3.97 -22.74 -7.33
C ALA A 143 4.17 -21.63 -8.37
N LEU A 144 4.91 -20.56 -8.01
CA LEU A 144 5.26 -19.46 -8.93
C LEU A 144 6.06 -19.95 -10.13
N ARG A 145 7.09 -20.78 -9.94
CA ARG A 145 7.86 -21.38 -11.05
C ARG A 145 6.97 -22.17 -12.00
N ASN A 146 6.05 -22.97 -11.44
CA ASN A 146 5.12 -23.77 -12.25
C ASN A 146 4.12 -22.89 -13.02
N LEU A 147 3.68 -21.79 -12.42
CA LEU A 147 2.76 -20.84 -13.05
C LEU A 147 3.45 -20.00 -14.14
N ALA A 148 4.67 -19.54 -13.89
CA ALA A 148 5.48 -18.77 -14.84
C ALA A 148 5.74 -19.52 -16.15
N ALA A 149 5.79 -20.86 -16.10
CA ALA A 149 5.87 -21.69 -17.30
C ALA A 149 4.58 -21.72 -18.15
N ARG A 150 3.50 -21.06 -17.71
CA ARG A 150 2.16 -21.10 -18.33
C ARG A 150 1.65 -19.73 -18.72
N CYS A 151 1.94 -18.71 -17.92
CA CYS A 151 1.52 -17.35 -18.17
C CYS A 151 2.48 -16.33 -17.55
N PRO A 152 2.39 -15.05 -17.93
CA PRO A 152 3.14 -13.99 -17.28
C PRO A 152 2.82 -13.92 -15.79
N VAL A 153 3.86 -13.78 -14.99
CA VAL A 153 3.79 -13.60 -13.54
C VAL A 153 4.60 -12.37 -13.15
N ALA A 154 4.10 -11.59 -12.19
CA ALA A 154 4.77 -10.44 -11.64
C ALA A 154 4.65 -10.41 -10.11
N VAL A 155 5.72 -9.98 -9.43
CA VAL A 155 5.71 -9.70 -7.99
C VAL A 155 6.00 -8.23 -7.77
N LEU A 156 5.08 -7.54 -7.10
CA LEU A 156 5.17 -6.14 -6.71
C LEU A 156 5.48 -6.08 -5.22
N SER A 157 6.41 -5.22 -4.81
CA SER A 157 6.77 -5.06 -3.41
C SER A 157 7.25 -3.65 -3.10
N GLY A 158 7.06 -3.23 -1.85
CA GLY A 158 7.70 -2.03 -1.29
C GLY A 158 9.19 -2.24 -0.97
N ARG A 159 9.66 -3.49 -0.91
CA ARG A 159 11.08 -3.83 -0.71
C ARG A 159 11.93 -3.39 -1.89
N ASP A 160 13.22 -3.17 -1.64
CA ASP A 160 14.20 -2.96 -2.70
C ASP A 160 14.14 -4.13 -3.70
N LEU A 161 14.32 -3.82 -4.99
CA LEU A 161 14.21 -4.81 -6.07
C LEU A 161 15.13 -6.02 -5.85
N ALA A 162 16.38 -5.77 -5.45
CA ALA A 162 17.34 -6.83 -5.15
C ALA A 162 16.90 -7.73 -3.98
N ASP A 163 16.23 -7.16 -2.96
CA ASP A 163 15.76 -7.90 -1.78
C ASP A 163 14.65 -8.89 -2.17
N VAL A 164 13.57 -8.40 -2.81
CA VAL A 164 12.45 -9.27 -3.22
C VAL A 164 12.87 -10.31 -4.25
N THR A 165 13.75 -9.96 -5.20
CA THR A 165 14.29 -10.92 -6.17
C THR A 165 15.12 -12.01 -5.48
N THR A 166 15.96 -11.66 -4.51
CA THR A 166 16.78 -12.62 -3.77
C THR A 166 15.93 -13.57 -2.93
N ARG A 167 14.89 -13.06 -2.26
CA ARG A 167 14.00 -13.87 -1.40
C ARG A 167 13.24 -14.94 -2.18
N LEU A 168 12.77 -14.60 -3.38
CA LEU A 168 11.99 -15.51 -4.20
C LEU A 168 12.84 -16.41 -5.10
N GLY A 169 13.89 -15.86 -5.72
CA GLY A 169 14.79 -16.61 -6.59
C GLY A 169 14.06 -17.34 -7.73
N VAL A 170 13.02 -16.73 -8.30
CA VAL A 170 12.24 -17.28 -9.42
C VAL A 170 12.64 -16.54 -10.70
N PRO A 171 13.38 -17.17 -11.63
CA PRO A 171 13.70 -16.53 -12.90
C PRO A 171 12.49 -16.49 -13.83
N GLY A 172 12.53 -15.61 -14.84
CA GLY A 172 11.51 -15.56 -15.89
C GLY A 172 10.18 -14.94 -15.47
N ILE A 173 10.15 -14.17 -14.38
CA ILE A 173 8.99 -13.38 -13.95
C ILE A 173 9.37 -11.92 -13.84
N TRP A 174 8.36 -11.05 -13.80
CA TRP A 174 8.56 -9.65 -13.49
C TRP A 174 8.76 -9.46 -11.99
N TYR A 175 9.73 -8.63 -11.63
CA TYR A 175 9.89 -8.12 -10.27
C TYR A 175 9.74 -6.61 -10.31
N ALA A 176 8.93 -6.05 -9.43
CA ALA A 176 8.79 -4.62 -9.21
C ALA A 176 9.09 -4.32 -7.74
N GLY A 177 10.20 -3.64 -7.50
CA GLY A 177 10.63 -3.24 -6.17
C GLY A 177 10.41 -1.75 -5.94
N SER A 178 10.74 -1.29 -4.74
CA SER A 178 10.78 0.12 -4.39
C SER A 178 9.46 0.83 -4.69
N HIS A 179 8.33 0.20 -4.35
CA HIS A 179 6.97 0.69 -4.65
C HIS A 179 6.66 0.84 -6.16
N GLY A 180 7.34 0.07 -7.00
CA GLY A 180 7.16 0.09 -8.45
C GLY A 180 7.99 1.15 -9.17
N PHE A 181 8.91 1.84 -8.48
CA PHE A 181 9.83 2.78 -9.12
C PHE A 181 10.92 2.09 -9.95
N GLU A 182 11.17 0.81 -9.71
CA GLU A 182 12.08 0.01 -10.52
C GLU A 182 11.59 -1.43 -10.69
N LEU A 183 11.90 -1.99 -11.86
CA LEU A 183 11.45 -3.31 -12.25
C LEU A 183 12.56 -4.08 -12.97
N THR A 184 12.49 -5.40 -12.93
CA THR A 184 13.23 -6.30 -13.81
C THR A 184 12.25 -7.17 -14.57
N ALA A 185 12.38 -7.17 -15.90
CA ALA A 185 11.61 -8.01 -16.81
C ALA A 185 12.13 -9.46 -16.81
N PRO A 186 11.35 -10.44 -17.32
CA PRO A 186 11.76 -11.84 -17.39
C PRO A 186 13.09 -12.11 -18.09
N ASP A 187 13.49 -11.26 -19.04
CA ASP A 187 14.75 -11.35 -19.78
C ASP A 187 15.93 -10.67 -19.07
N GLY A 188 15.70 -10.09 -17.90
CA GLY A 188 16.69 -9.36 -17.12
C GLY A 188 16.77 -7.87 -17.43
N THR A 189 15.96 -7.34 -18.36
CA THR A 189 15.92 -5.91 -18.66
C THR A 189 15.48 -5.13 -17.43
N HIS A 190 16.28 -4.13 -17.03
CA HIS A 190 15.95 -3.23 -15.94
C HIS A 190 15.18 -2.02 -16.46
N HIS A 191 14.10 -1.69 -15.75
CA HIS A 191 13.28 -0.52 -15.99
C HIS A 191 13.21 0.32 -14.72
N GLN A 192 13.11 1.63 -14.85
CA GLN A 192 12.88 2.52 -13.72
C GLN A 192 12.11 3.76 -14.12
N ASN A 193 11.39 4.33 -13.18
CA ASN A 193 10.76 5.62 -13.33
C ASN A 193 11.85 6.71 -13.36
N GLY A 194 11.96 7.44 -14.47
CA GLY A 194 12.99 8.45 -14.68
C GLY A 194 12.93 9.60 -13.69
N ASP A 195 11.73 10.07 -13.37
CA ASP A 195 11.51 11.15 -12.40
C ASP A 195 11.86 10.68 -10.99
N ALA A 196 11.52 9.44 -10.63
CA ALA A 196 11.88 8.86 -9.34
C ALA A 196 13.40 8.71 -9.22
N ALA A 197 14.06 8.32 -10.32
CA ALA A 197 15.50 8.14 -10.35
C ALA A 197 16.26 9.46 -10.12
N ALA A 198 15.67 10.60 -10.47
CA ALA A 198 16.24 11.92 -10.19
C ALA A 198 16.32 12.24 -8.68
N ALA A 199 15.45 11.62 -7.85
CA ALA A 199 15.44 11.80 -6.41
C ALA A 199 16.48 10.93 -5.66
N ILE A 200 17.09 9.93 -6.32
CA ILE A 200 18.10 9.04 -5.70
C ILE A 200 19.26 9.81 -5.02
N PRO A 201 19.98 10.74 -5.71
CA PRO A 201 21.06 11.49 -5.07
C PRO A 201 20.56 12.40 -3.94
N VAL A 202 19.34 12.93 -4.05
CA VAL A 202 18.70 13.77 -3.03
C VAL A 202 18.42 12.95 -1.77
N LEU A 203 17.88 11.73 -1.92
CA LEU A 203 17.64 10.80 -0.82
C LEU A 203 18.94 10.36 -0.14
N ALA A 204 20.00 10.12 -0.91
CA ALA A 204 21.31 9.79 -0.36
C ALA A 204 21.88 10.93 0.50
N GLN A 205 21.73 12.17 0.05
CA GLN A 205 22.12 13.36 0.81
C GLN A 205 21.26 13.50 2.08
N ALA A 206 19.93 13.39 1.97
CA ALA A 206 19.02 13.46 3.11
C ALA A 206 19.35 12.38 4.16
N ALA A 207 19.69 11.15 3.73
CA ALA A 207 20.11 10.09 4.64
C ALA A 207 21.42 10.42 5.38
N ALA A 208 22.42 10.97 4.68
CA ALA A 208 23.68 11.37 5.29
C ALA A 208 23.46 12.45 6.37
N GLU A 209 22.68 13.48 6.04
CA GLU A 209 22.38 14.56 6.98
C GLU A 209 21.53 14.10 8.17
N LEU A 210 20.56 13.21 7.94
CA LEU A 210 19.76 12.63 9.01
C LEU A 210 20.62 11.75 9.93
N ARG A 211 21.60 11.02 9.40
CA ARG A 211 22.57 10.26 10.22
C ARG A 211 23.42 11.20 11.08
N ASP A 212 23.92 12.28 10.52
CA ASP A 212 24.73 13.25 11.27
C ASP A 212 23.92 13.92 12.38
N ARG A 213 22.65 14.26 12.12
CA ARG A 213 21.79 14.94 13.09
C ARG A 213 21.20 14.01 14.15
N LEU A 214 20.81 12.80 13.77
CA LEU A 214 20.08 11.87 14.64
C LEU A 214 20.96 10.77 15.23
N GLY A 215 22.18 10.59 14.73
CA GLY A 215 23.08 9.49 15.14
C GLY A 215 23.46 9.50 16.62
N SER A 216 23.38 10.65 17.30
CA SER A 216 23.58 10.74 18.75
C SER A 216 22.36 10.31 19.58
N ILE A 217 21.19 10.15 18.97
CA ILE A 217 19.95 9.74 19.66
C ILE A 217 19.95 8.22 19.74
N ARG A 218 20.15 7.68 20.94
CA ARG A 218 20.12 6.23 21.19
C ARG A 218 18.77 5.66 20.74
N GLY A 219 18.82 4.57 19.98
CA GLY A 219 17.65 3.81 19.53
C GLY A 219 17.01 4.34 18.23
N VAL A 220 17.59 5.39 17.63
CA VAL A 220 17.23 5.83 16.27
C VAL A 220 18.15 5.19 15.24
N VAL A 221 17.57 4.69 14.16
CA VAL A 221 18.31 4.08 13.04
C VAL A 221 17.87 4.73 11.73
N VAL A 222 18.84 5.22 10.95
CA VAL A 222 18.61 5.80 9.62
C VAL A 222 19.05 4.81 8.54
N GLU A 223 18.07 4.15 7.95
CA GLU A 223 18.21 3.21 6.86
C GLU A 223 18.06 3.95 5.51
N HIS A 224 19.01 3.75 4.60
CA HIS A 224 18.96 4.32 3.26
C HIS A 224 18.71 3.22 2.25
N LYS A 225 17.59 3.33 1.54
CA LYS A 225 17.17 2.49 0.42
C LYS A 225 17.36 3.27 -0.87
N ARG A 226 17.34 2.59 -2.02
CA ARG A 226 17.57 3.25 -3.31
C ARG A 226 16.58 4.40 -3.57
N PHE A 227 15.30 4.19 -3.28
CA PHE A 227 14.22 5.16 -3.45
C PHE A 227 13.58 5.56 -2.12
N GLY A 228 14.33 5.53 -1.02
CA GLY A 228 13.79 6.00 0.24
C GLY A 228 14.80 6.12 1.37
N VAL A 229 14.40 6.86 2.40
CA VAL A 229 15.12 6.90 3.68
C VAL A 229 14.12 6.54 4.76
N ALA A 230 14.36 5.46 5.51
CA ALA A 230 13.53 5.08 6.65
C ALA A 230 14.24 5.43 7.95
N VAL A 231 13.58 6.18 8.82
CA VAL A 231 14.08 6.55 10.15
C VAL A 231 13.26 5.82 11.19
N HIS A 232 13.84 4.75 11.72
CA HIS A 232 13.24 3.92 12.76
C HIS A 232 13.52 4.53 14.13
N TYR A 233 12.49 4.65 14.97
CA TYR A 233 12.60 5.24 16.32
C TYR A 233 11.93 4.40 17.40
N ARG A 234 11.59 3.14 17.12
CA ARG A 234 11.01 2.17 18.07
C ARG A 234 11.73 2.13 19.42
N ASN A 235 13.07 2.19 19.39
CA ASN A 235 13.90 2.08 20.58
C ASN A 235 14.35 3.44 21.14
N ALA A 236 13.86 4.55 20.58
CA ALA A 236 14.20 5.88 21.03
C ALA A 236 13.42 6.27 22.30
N ALA A 237 14.02 7.14 23.12
CA ALA A 237 13.31 7.71 24.26
C ALA A 237 12.12 8.57 23.78
N ARG A 238 10.98 8.48 24.47
CA ARG A 238 9.71 9.10 24.05
C ARG A 238 9.81 10.63 23.87
N ASP A 239 10.62 11.29 24.68
CA ASP A 239 10.90 12.73 24.63
C ASP A 239 11.73 13.15 23.40
N ARG A 240 12.39 12.19 22.72
CA ARG A 240 13.17 12.43 21.50
C ARG A 240 12.40 12.15 20.21
N VAL A 241 11.24 11.49 20.27
CA VAL A 241 10.44 11.17 19.07
C VAL A 241 10.02 12.44 18.31
N GLY A 242 9.68 13.51 19.04
CA GLY A 242 9.33 14.79 18.42
C GLY A 242 10.50 15.41 17.64
N GLU A 243 11.73 15.29 18.14
CA GLU A 243 12.94 15.75 17.47
C GLU A 243 13.23 14.95 16.20
N VAL A 244 13.09 13.62 16.26
CA VAL A 244 13.22 12.74 15.08
C VAL A 244 12.21 13.14 14.01
N ALA A 245 10.93 13.25 14.38
CA ALA A 245 9.88 13.63 13.44
C ALA A 245 10.11 15.02 12.84
N ALA A 246 10.54 15.99 13.65
CA ALA A 246 10.86 17.32 13.18
C ALA A 246 12.03 17.32 12.18
N ALA A 247 13.09 16.55 12.45
CA ALA A 247 14.25 16.45 11.57
C ALA A 247 13.87 15.84 10.21
N VAL A 248 13.14 14.73 10.19
CA VAL A 248 12.73 14.07 8.95
C VAL A 248 11.76 14.94 8.15
N ARG A 249 10.76 15.56 8.79
CA ARG A 249 9.84 16.49 8.13
C ARG A 249 10.55 17.72 7.57
N ALA A 250 11.60 18.21 8.24
CA ALA A 250 12.40 19.32 7.74
C ALA A 250 13.20 18.93 6.50
N ALA A 251 13.81 17.74 6.48
CA ALA A 251 14.48 17.21 5.30
C ALA A 251 13.49 17.05 4.13
N GLY A 252 12.34 16.41 4.37
CA GLY A 252 11.32 16.21 3.34
C GLY A 252 10.83 17.51 2.69
N ARG A 253 10.58 18.56 3.49
CA ARG A 253 10.19 19.87 2.95
C ARG A 253 11.30 20.57 2.16
N ARG A 254 12.54 20.47 2.63
CA ARG A 254 13.68 21.12 1.97
C ARG A 254 13.97 20.48 0.62
N ASP A 255 13.82 19.16 0.56
CA ASP A 255 14.25 18.33 -0.56
C ASP A 255 13.10 17.93 -1.51
N GLU A 256 11.89 18.46 -1.27
CA GLU A 256 10.67 18.13 -2.02
C GLU A 256 10.39 16.62 -2.04
N LEU A 257 10.67 15.95 -0.91
CA LEU A 257 10.41 14.53 -0.72
C LEU A 257 9.11 14.31 0.05
N ARG A 258 8.38 13.27 -0.33
CA ARG A 258 7.18 12.84 0.37
C ARG A 258 7.56 12.22 1.71
N VAL A 259 6.94 12.72 2.77
CA VAL A 259 7.08 12.16 4.12
C VAL A 259 5.91 11.23 4.41
N THR A 260 6.18 9.95 4.65
CA THR A 260 5.18 8.97 5.10
C THR A 260 5.49 8.51 6.53
N THR A 261 4.46 8.20 7.31
CA THR A 261 4.63 7.71 8.69
C THR A 261 4.07 6.30 8.80
N GLY A 262 4.87 5.39 9.32
CA GLY A 262 4.49 4.02 9.65
C GLY A 262 4.51 3.78 11.16
N ARG A 263 4.39 2.51 11.57
CA ARG A 263 4.51 2.12 12.97
C ARG A 263 5.96 2.26 13.43
N GLU A 264 6.25 3.32 14.17
CA GLU A 264 7.57 3.61 14.75
C GLU A 264 8.68 3.86 13.70
N VAL A 265 8.28 4.32 12.52
CA VAL A 265 9.15 4.70 11.41
C VAL A 265 8.58 5.92 10.68
N ILE A 266 9.43 6.86 10.26
CA ILE A 266 9.08 7.92 9.31
C ILE A 266 9.97 7.74 8.09
N GLU A 267 9.38 7.83 6.91
CA GLU A 267 10.08 7.58 5.66
C GLU A 267 10.04 8.82 4.76
N LEU A 268 11.14 9.02 4.03
CA LEU A 268 11.22 9.92 2.88
C LEU A 268 11.21 9.11 1.60
N ARG A 269 10.43 9.54 0.62
CA ARG A 269 10.30 8.90 -0.69
C ARG A 269 10.21 9.97 -1.79
N PRO A 270 10.49 9.65 -3.07
CA PRO A 270 10.22 10.56 -4.18
C PRO A 270 8.76 11.02 -4.15
N ASP A 271 8.50 12.32 -4.28
CA ASP A 271 7.13 12.86 -4.30
C ASP A 271 6.47 12.69 -5.67
N ILE A 272 6.25 11.43 -6.03
CA ILE A 272 5.67 11.04 -7.32
C ILE A 272 4.36 10.33 -7.05
N ASP A 273 3.37 10.68 -7.86
CA ASP A 273 2.09 9.98 -7.89
C ASP A 273 2.28 8.63 -8.61
N TRP A 274 2.74 7.62 -7.87
CA TRP A 274 2.95 6.26 -8.34
C TRP A 274 2.46 5.24 -7.32
N ASP A 275 1.76 4.21 -7.79
CA ASP A 275 1.13 3.18 -6.97
C ASP A 275 1.22 1.79 -7.62
N LYS A 276 0.77 0.75 -6.91
CA LYS A 276 0.79 -0.64 -7.39
C LYS A 276 -0.12 -0.84 -8.61
N GLY A 277 -1.21 -0.09 -8.73
CA GLY A 277 -2.11 -0.12 -9.88
C GLY A 277 -1.46 0.41 -11.16
N LYS A 278 -0.74 1.53 -11.07
CA LYS A 278 0.06 2.08 -12.18
C LYS A 278 1.17 1.12 -12.58
N THR A 279 1.83 0.49 -11.60
CA THR A 279 2.86 -0.53 -11.84
C THR A 279 2.28 -1.74 -12.59
N LEU A 280 1.14 -2.26 -12.13
CA LEU A 280 0.43 -3.36 -12.79
C LEU A 280 0.07 -3.00 -14.23
N ARG A 281 -0.56 -1.84 -14.45
CA ARG A 281 -0.97 -1.38 -15.79
C ARG A 281 0.22 -1.23 -16.72
N TRP A 282 1.32 -0.65 -16.22
CA TRP A 282 2.56 -0.50 -16.98
C TRP A 282 3.12 -1.85 -17.44
N VAL A 283 3.15 -2.88 -16.57
CA VAL A 283 3.57 -4.24 -16.94
C VAL A 283 2.60 -4.86 -17.96
N MET A 284 1.29 -4.67 -17.78
CA MET A 284 0.30 -5.16 -18.74
C MET A 284 0.49 -4.55 -20.13
N ASP A 285 0.79 -3.26 -20.21
CA ASP A 285 1.07 -2.59 -21.48
C ASP A 285 2.34 -3.13 -22.14
N HIS A 286 3.41 -3.37 -21.38
CA HIS A 286 4.63 -4.00 -21.89
C HIS A 286 4.39 -5.41 -22.44
N LEU A 287 3.57 -6.22 -21.77
CA LEU A 287 3.19 -7.54 -22.25
C LEU A 287 2.41 -7.46 -23.58
N ARG A 288 1.51 -6.47 -23.71
CA ARG A 288 0.74 -6.24 -24.95
C ARG A 288 1.63 -5.77 -26.10
N GLU A 289 2.54 -4.84 -25.83
CA GLU A 289 3.52 -4.35 -26.81
C GLU A 289 4.47 -5.44 -27.30
N ALA A 290 4.81 -6.40 -26.43
CA ALA A 290 5.54 -7.60 -26.79
C ALA A 290 4.73 -8.63 -27.60
N GLY A 291 3.48 -8.30 -27.97
CA GLY A 291 2.63 -9.12 -28.83
C GLY A 291 1.84 -10.21 -28.09
N ALA A 292 1.67 -10.12 -26.77
CA ALA A 292 0.80 -11.04 -26.06
C ALA A 292 -0.67 -10.87 -26.48
N ASP A 293 -1.38 -12.00 -26.63
CA ASP A 293 -2.84 -12.02 -26.74
C ASP A 293 -3.49 -11.30 -25.55
N PRO A 294 -4.75 -10.84 -25.65
CA PRO A 294 -5.44 -10.20 -24.53
C PRO A 294 -5.36 -11.02 -23.24
N LEU A 295 -4.62 -10.50 -22.25
CA LEU A 295 -4.42 -11.14 -20.96
C LEU A 295 -5.45 -10.64 -19.95
N LEU A 296 -5.93 -11.54 -19.09
CA LEU A 296 -6.75 -11.18 -17.95
C LEU A 296 -5.87 -10.90 -16.72
N PRO A 297 -5.79 -9.66 -16.20
CA PRO A 297 -5.04 -9.39 -14.99
C PRO A 297 -5.71 -10.04 -13.78
N VAL A 298 -4.92 -10.76 -12.98
CA VAL A 298 -5.31 -11.30 -11.68
C VAL A 298 -4.32 -10.73 -10.66
N TYR A 299 -4.81 -10.10 -9.60
CA TYR A 299 -3.96 -9.50 -8.58
C TYR A 299 -4.26 -10.11 -7.21
N LEU A 300 -3.22 -10.51 -6.47
CA LEU A 300 -3.30 -10.99 -5.10
C LEU A 300 -2.49 -10.05 -4.19
N GLY A 301 -3.11 -9.50 -3.15
CA GLY A 301 -2.46 -8.59 -2.19
C GLY A 301 -3.21 -8.55 -0.86
N ASP A 302 -2.57 -8.09 0.22
CA ASP A 302 -3.10 -8.16 1.59
C ASP A 302 -3.39 -6.79 2.22
N ASP A 303 -2.71 -5.73 1.78
CA ASP A 303 -2.62 -4.46 2.50
C ASP A 303 -3.43 -3.32 1.82
N ILE A 304 -3.42 -2.13 2.41
CA ILE A 304 -4.04 -0.92 1.88
C ILE A 304 -3.40 -0.41 0.57
N THR A 305 -2.13 -0.71 0.31
CA THR A 305 -1.42 -0.35 -0.93
C THR A 305 -1.87 -1.18 -2.13
N ASP A 306 -2.40 -2.38 -1.87
CA ASP A 306 -2.93 -3.29 -2.89
C ASP A 306 -4.30 -2.85 -3.40
N GLU A 307 -5.01 -2.03 -2.63
CA GLU A 307 -6.27 -1.42 -3.04
C GLU A 307 -6.14 -0.60 -4.33
N ASP A 308 -4.98 0.04 -4.55
CA ASP A 308 -4.70 0.78 -5.78
C ASP A 308 -4.59 -0.17 -6.99
N ALA A 309 -4.04 -1.38 -6.79
CA ALA A 309 -4.02 -2.43 -7.80
C ALA A 309 -5.40 -3.06 -8.02
N PHE A 310 -6.19 -3.26 -6.96
CA PHE A 310 -7.55 -3.77 -7.07
C PHE A 310 -8.44 -2.82 -7.86
N ASP A 311 -8.41 -1.53 -7.55
CA ASP A 311 -9.13 -0.48 -8.28
C ASP A 311 -8.69 -0.45 -9.74
N ALA A 312 -7.39 -0.55 -9.99
CA ALA A 312 -6.84 -0.55 -11.34
C ALA A 312 -7.36 -1.69 -12.19
N ILE A 313 -7.85 -2.81 -11.65
CA ILE A 313 -8.36 -3.96 -12.43
C ILE A 313 -9.82 -4.32 -12.13
N ALA A 314 -10.57 -3.42 -11.47
CA ALA A 314 -11.91 -3.71 -10.97
C ALA A 314 -12.90 -4.16 -12.07
N HIS A 315 -12.73 -3.64 -13.30
CA HIS A 315 -13.65 -3.86 -14.41
C HIS A 315 -13.18 -4.91 -15.43
N ASP A 316 -11.88 -5.12 -15.54
CA ASP A 316 -11.27 -5.96 -16.58
C ASP A 316 -10.37 -7.06 -16.00
N GLY A 317 -10.33 -7.26 -14.69
CA GLY A 317 -9.53 -8.28 -14.02
C GLY A 317 -10.21 -8.98 -12.85
N ILE A 318 -9.37 -9.67 -12.07
CA ILE A 318 -9.77 -10.41 -10.87
C ILE A 318 -8.88 -9.94 -9.70
N PRO A 319 -9.36 -8.96 -8.90
CA PRO A 319 -8.68 -8.57 -7.67
C PRO A 319 -9.05 -9.51 -6.52
N ILE A 320 -8.03 -10.07 -5.87
CA ILE A 320 -8.15 -11.05 -4.79
C ILE A 320 -7.39 -10.51 -3.57
N LEU A 321 -8.10 -10.40 -2.47
CA LEU A 321 -7.52 -10.02 -1.19
C LEU A 321 -6.98 -11.25 -0.45
N VAL A 322 -5.79 -11.16 0.11
CA VAL A 322 -5.28 -12.10 1.11
C VAL A 322 -5.67 -11.56 2.48
N ARG A 323 -6.34 -12.39 3.29
CA ARG A 323 -6.77 -12.02 4.64
C ARG A 323 -5.75 -12.46 5.68
N HIS A 324 -5.64 -11.67 6.73
CA HIS A 324 -4.99 -12.00 7.98
C HIS A 324 -5.95 -11.84 9.16
N ASN A 325 -5.65 -12.53 10.25
CA ASN A 325 -6.48 -12.49 11.46
C ASN A 325 -6.52 -11.10 12.13
N GLU A 326 -5.54 -10.24 11.82
CA GLU A 326 -5.36 -8.93 12.46
C GLU A 326 -5.96 -7.76 11.65
N ASP A 327 -6.45 -8.02 10.43
CA ASP A 327 -6.90 -6.96 9.50
C ASP A 327 -8.25 -6.34 9.90
N GLY A 328 -8.95 -6.97 10.85
CA GLY A 328 -10.35 -6.69 11.13
C GLY A 328 -11.25 -7.05 9.93
N ASP A 329 -12.38 -6.39 9.81
CA ASP A 329 -13.31 -6.55 8.66
C ASP A 329 -13.38 -5.25 7.85
N ARG A 330 -12.25 -4.82 7.27
CA ARG A 330 -12.15 -3.57 6.49
C ARG A 330 -12.95 -3.65 5.18
N ALA A 331 -13.22 -2.50 4.57
CA ALA A 331 -13.76 -2.45 3.21
C ALA A 331 -12.63 -2.70 2.19
N THR A 332 -12.95 -3.25 1.02
CA THR A 332 -11.97 -3.51 -0.04
C THR A 332 -12.60 -3.47 -1.43
N ALA A 333 -11.82 -3.05 -2.43
CA ALA A 333 -12.16 -3.14 -3.84
C ALA A 333 -11.96 -4.55 -4.42
N ALA A 334 -11.34 -5.46 -3.67
CA ALA A 334 -11.21 -6.85 -4.06
C ALA A 334 -12.58 -7.52 -4.26
N ARG A 335 -12.64 -8.47 -5.19
CA ARG A 335 -13.88 -9.19 -5.56
C ARG A 335 -13.93 -10.59 -4.96
N PHE A 336 -12.77 -11.14 -4.61
CA PHE A 336 -12.61 -12.43 -3.96
C PHE A 336 -11.61 -12.32 -2.82
N ALA A 337 -11.56 -13.33 -1.96
CA ALA A 337 -10.58 -13.40 -0.89
C ALA A 337 -9.97 -14.80 -0.78
N VAL A 338 -8.76 -14.85 -0.21
CA VAL A 338 -8.06 -16.06 0.21
C VAL A 338 -7.59 -15.88 1.65
N ASP A 339 -7.75 -16.90 2.49
CA ASP A 339 -7.65 -16.69 3.95
C ASP A 339 -6.22 -16.69 4.52
N SER A 340 -5.19 -16.93 3.71
CA SER A 340 -3.79 -16.85 4.16
C SER A 340 -2.77 -16.91 3.02
N PRO A 341 -1.51 -16.51 3.25
CA PRO A 341 -0.38 -16.74 2.34
C PRO A 341 -0.20 -18.21 1.94
N ALA A 342 -0.40 -19.16 2.86
CA ALA A 342 -0.31 -20.59 2.55
C ALA A 342 -1.34 -20.99 1.48
N LEU A 343 -2.56 -20.47 1.58
CA LEU A 343 -3.62 -20.71 0.60
C LEU A 343 -3.38 -19.96 -0.72
N VAL A 344 -2.61 -18.86 -0.73
CA VAL A 344 -2.11 -18.23 -1.97
C VAL A 344 -1.21 -19.19 -2.74
N ALA A 345 -0.29 -19.88 -2.06
CA ALA A 345 0.57 -20.89 -2.68
C ALA A 345 -0.26 -22.05 -3.26
N GLU A 346 -1.27 -22.53 -2.53
CA GLU A 346 -2.20 -23.55 -3.03
C GLU A 346 -3.01 -23.08 -4.24
N PHE A 347 -3.59 -21.88 -4.17
CA PHE A 347 -4.34 -21.27 -5.27
C PHE A 347 -3.48 -21.19 -6.53
N THR A 348 -2.26 -20.71 -6.38
CA THR A 348 -1.26 -20.59 -7.47
C THR A 348 -0.95 -21.95 -8.08
N ALA A 349 -0.72 -22.98 -7.24
CA ALA A 349 -0.45 -24.34 -7.72
C ALA A 349 -1.66 -24.95 -8.45
N ARG A 350 -2.89 -24.69 -7.98
CA ARG A 350 -4.14 -25.13 -8.64
C ARG A 350 -4.32 -24.43 -9.98
N LEU A 351 -4.06 -23.12 -10.05
CA LEU A 351 -4.13 -22.35 -11.29
C LEU A 351 -3.13 -22.89 -12.33
N ALA A 352 -1.87 -23.11 -11.94
CA ALA A 352 -0.85 -23.66 -12.83
C ALA A 352 -1.24 -25.04 -13.40
N ARG A 353 -1.86 -25.91 -12.59
CA ARG A 353 -2.40 -27.22 -13.04
C ARG A 353 -3.56 -27.05 -14.02
N ARG A 354 -4.45 -26.09 -13.79
CA ARG A 354 -5.61 -25.85 -14.66
C ARG A 354 -5.19 -25.33 -16.03
N LEU A 355 -4.26 -24.37 -16.07
CA LEU A 355 -3.69 -23.86 -17.32
C LEU A 355 -2.89 -24.92 -18.09
N ARG A 356 -2.45 -26.00 -17.43
CA ARG A 356 -1.88 -27.17 -18.10
C ARG A 356 -2.92 -27.98 -18.85
N GLY A 357 -4.09 -28.22 -18.25
CA GLY A 357 -5.17 -28.97 -18.87
C GLY A 357 -5.78 -28.25 -20.07
N ALA A 358 -5.95 -26.93 -20.00
CA ALA A 358 -6.58 -26.14 -21.07
C ALA A 358 -5.77 -26.01 -22.37
N ARG A 359 -4.46 -26.31 -22.35
CA ARG A 359 -3.58 -26.28 -23.55
C ARG A 359 -3.23 -27.68 -24.07
N GLY A 360 -3.85 -28.72 -23.52
CA GLY A 360 -3.51 -30.12 -23.75
C GLY A 360 -4.48 -30.92 -24.63
N ASP A 361 -5.54 -30.29 -25.17
CA ASP A 361 -6.52 -30.92 -26.06
C ASP A 361 -6.43 -30.36 -27.49
#